data_AF-A0A0F9DCK6-F1
#
_entry.id   AF-A0A0F9DCK6-F1
#
_cell.length_a   1.000
_cell.length_b   1.000
_cell.length_c   1.000
_cell.angle_alpha   90.00
_cell.angle_beta   90.00
_cell.angle_gamma   90.00
#
_symmetry.space_group_name_H-M   'P 1'
#
loop_
_entity.id
_entity.type
_entity.pdbx_description
1 polymer ?
#
loop_
_entity_poly.entity_id
_entity_poly.type
_entity_poly.pdbx_seq_one_letter_code
_entity_poly.pdbx_strand_id
1 'polypeptide(L)'
;MTNPWDFDELCRMGGQMLHDERVDVDFEALLWAIGGVESSFGTFFGPRHENAYCRGGRYFSRVLTRKHNCMAHCSYGPWQLMYANAVSIKKAITPELMLEPLHALPITVGWMRRVVRRGANTPSKIADAWNSGSHRDSIVPRKYIIKVLSLYRERVDARS
;
A
#
# COMPACT_ATOMS: atom_id res chain seq x y z
N MET A 1 5.18 11.86 21.37
CA MET A 1 6.08 11.93 20.20
C MET A 1 5.28 12.51 19.06
N THR A 2 5.61 13.72 18.62
CA THR A 2 5.03 14.32 17.41
C THR A 2 5.45 13.46 16.22
N ASN A 3 4.50 13.05 15.37
CA ASN A 3 4.80 12.33 14.15
C ASN A 3 5.68 13.24 13.28
N PRO A 4 6.95 12.90 12.97
CA PRO A 4 7.86 13.85 12.32
C PRO A 4 7.51 14.10 10.84
N TRP A 5 6.51 13.41 10.31
CA TRP A 5 6.16 13.39 8.91
C TRP A 5 4.70 13.81 8.72
N ASP A 6 4.48 14.76 7.81
CA ASP A 6 3.17 15.11 7.30
C ASP A 6 2.72 14.05 6.28
N PHE A 7 1.56 13.45 6.53
CA PHE A 7 1.02 12.40 5.65
C PHE A 7 0.65 12.94 4.26
N ASP A 8 0.19 14.20 4.17
CA ASP A 8 -0.14 14.83 2.89
C ASP A 8 1.14 15.04 2.07
N GLU A 9 2.24 15.44 2.72
CA GLU A 9 3.55 15.56 2.09
C GLU A 9 4.06 14.23 1.53
N LEU A 10 3.92 13.15 2.29
CA LEU A 10 4.29 11.80 1.83
C LEU A 10 3.48 11.38 0.59
N CYS A 11 2.19 11.69 0.56
CA CYS A 11 1.32 11.41 -0.60
C CYS A 11 1.74 12.23 -1.81
N ARG A 12 2.05 13.53 -1.62
CA ARG A 12 2.54 14.41 -2.68
C ARG A 12 3.87 13.90 -3.26
N MET A 13 4.82 13.54 -2.41
CA MET A 13 6.09 12.94 -2.83
C MET A 13 5.86 11.64 -3.61
N GLY A 14 4.99 10.76 -3.12
CA GLY A 14 4.67 9.51 -3.81
C GLY A 14 4.01 9.71 -5.16
N GLY A 15 3.09 10.68 -5.26
CA GLY A 15 2.48 11.08 -6.53
C GLY A 15 3.51 11.59 -7.53
N GLN A 16 4.44 12.45 -7.09
CA GLN A 16 5.56 12.89 -7.92
C GLN A 16 6.45 11.73 -8.37
N MET A 17 6.68 10.72 -7.52
CA MET A 17 7.46 9.54 -7.91
C MET A 17 6.76 8.64 -8.94
N LEU A 18 5.47 8.86 -9.22
CA LEU A 18 4.65 8.11 -10.19
C LEU A 18 4.23 8.96 -11.41
N HIS A 19 4.70 10.20 -11.53
CA HIS A 19 4.29 11.13 -12.59
C HIS A 19 4.58 10.63 -14.02
N ASP A 20 5.50 9.67 -14.17
CA ASP A 20 5.92 9.11 -15.46
C ASP A 20 4.98 7.98 -15.95
N GLU A 21 4.09 7.49 -15.10
CA GLU A 21 3.15 6.43 -15.47
C GLU A 21 2.01 7.02 -16.32
N ARG A 22 1.86 6.50 -17.55
CA ARG A 22 0.90 6.99 -18.55
C ARG A 22 -0.53 6.50 -18.29
N VAL A 23 -1.10 6.89 -17.16
CA VAL A 23 -2.49 6.60 -16.79
C VAL A 23 -3.17 7.86 -16.25
N ASP A 24 -4.47 7.95 -16.47
CA ASP A 24 -5.30 9.06 -15.98
C ASP A 24 -5.72 8.80 -14.52
N VAL A 25 -4.75 8.93 -13.60
CA VAL A 25 -4.93 8.72 -12.15
C VAL A 25 -4.15 9.79 -11.39
N ASP A 26 -4.82 10.50 -10.49
CA ASP A 26 -4.13 11.36 -9.51
C ASP A 26 -3.53 10.46 -8.42
N PHE A 27 -2.24 10.12 -8.55
CA PHE A 27 -1.57 9.23 -7.61
C PHE A 27 -1.42 9.83 -6.21
N GLU A 28 -1.36 11.15 -6.06
CA GLU A 28 -1.35 11.79 -4.75
C GLU A 28 -2.69 11.53 -4.05
N ALA A 29 -3.80 11.82 -4.73
CA ALA A 29 -5.14 11.57 -4.20
C ALA A 29 -5.38 10.08 -3.91
N LEU A 30 -4.87 9.19 -4.75
CA LEU A 30 -5.01 7.74 -4.56
C LEU A 30 -4.20 7.23 -3.37
N LEU A 31 -2.94 7.68 -3.20
CA LEU A 31 -2.13 7.35 -2.02
C LEU A 31 -2.79 7.85 -0.74
N TRP A 32 -3.34 9.07 -0.78
CA TRP A 32 -4.06 9.64 0.35
C TRP A 32 -5.29 8.81 0.72
N ALA A 33 -6.10 8.45 -0.28
CA ALA A 33 -7.31 7.64 -0.09
C ALA A 33 -7.00 6.24 0.45
N ILE A 34 -5.97 5.57 -0.07
CA ILE A 34 -5.54 4.26 0.44
C ILE A 34 -5.07 4.39 1.88
N GLY A 35 -4.23 5.38 2.21
CA GLY A 35 -3.80 5.58 3.59
C GLY A 35 -4.94 5.96 4.54
N GLY A 36 -5.98 6.64 4.05
CA GLY A 36 -7.21 6.91 4.79
C GLY A 36 -7.94 5.62 5.19
N VAL A 37 -8.14 4.70 4.24
CA VAL A 37 -8.75 3.40 4.52
C VAL A 37 -7.86 2.51 5.37
N GLU A 38 -6.56 2.48 5.05
CA GLU A 38 -5.63 1.56 5.67
C GLU A 38 -5.32 1.99 7.09
N SER A 39 -4.90 3.23 7.34
CA SER A 39 -4.32 3.66 8.61
C SER A 39 -4.90 4.94 9.19
N SER A 40 -6.08 5.37 8.73
CA SER A 40 -6.65 6.68 9.11
C SER A 40 -5.65 7.80 8.85
N PHE A 41 -5.18 7.89 7.60
CA PHE A 41 -4.26 8.93 7.12
C PHE A 41 -2.90 8.90 7.84
N GLY A 42 -2.35 7.69 8.05
CA GLY A 42 -1.06 7.53 8.71
C GLY A 42 -1.11 7.74 10.23
N THR A 43 -2.29 7.65 10.85
CA THR A 43 -2.45 7.74 12.32
C THR A 43 -2.19 6.38 12.99
N PHE A 44 -2.71 5.30 12.40
CA PHE A 44 -2.64 3.93 12.95
C PHE A 44 -1.88 2.98 12.00
N PHE A 45 -0.58 3.23 11.86
CA PHE A 45 0.28 2.55 10.88
C PHE A 45 1.22 1.48 11.46
N GLY A 46 1.01 1.09 12.72
CA GLY A 46 1.74 0.00 13.35
C GLY A 46 1.57 -1.34 12.60
N PRO A 47 2.42 -2.33 12.88
CA PRO A 47 2.34 -3.64 12.24
C PRO A 47 0.98 -4.30 12.48
N ARG A 48 0.39 -4.88 11.43
CA ARG A 48 -0.80 -5.72 11.57
C ARG A 48 -0.51 -7.11 11.09
N HIS A 49 -0.67 -8.06 11.98
CA HIS A 49 -0.44 -9.45 11.69
C HIS A 49 -1.59 -10.04 10.86
N GLU A 50 -1.28 -10.62 9.71
CA GLU A 50 -2.26 -11.22 8.82
C GLU A 50 -2.22 -12.74 8.88
N ASN A 51 -3.33 -13.35 9.34
CA ASN A 51 -3.42 -14.81 9.51
C ASN A 51 -3.15 -15.59 8.21
N ALA A 52 -3.50 -15.02 7.06
CA ALA A 52 -3.24 -15.65 5.76
C ALA A 52 -1.74 -15.81 5.46
N TYR A 53 -0.87 -15.05 6.13
CA TYR A 53 0.59 -15.11 5.98
C TYR A 53 1.28 -15.84 7.13
N CYS A 54 0.56 -16.15 8.21
CA CYS A 54 1.07 -16.89 9.36
C CYS A 54 1.29 -18.38 9.05
N ARG A 55 1.84 -19.14 9.99
CA ARG A 55 2.11 -20.58 9.84
C ARG A 55 0.81 -21.33 9.49
N GLY A 56 0.82 -22.02 8.34
CA GLY A 56 -0.36 -22.74 7.82
C GLY A 56 -1.30 -21.86 6.97
N GLY A 57 -1.05 -20.55 6.90
CA GLY A 57 -1.79 -19.64 6.04
C GLY A 57 -1.44 -19.81 4.55
N ARG A 58 -2.39 -19.41 3.69
CA ARG A 58 -2.28 -19.55 2.22
C ARG A 58 -1.01 -18.91 1.63
N TYR A 59 -0.56 -17.80 2.19
CA TYR A 59 0.57 -17.00 1.71
C TYR A 59 1.81 -17.14 2.62
N PHE A 60 1.84 -18.19 3.44
CA PHE A 60 2.95 -18.44 4.36
C PHE A 60 4.29 -18.59 3.62
N SER A 61 5.28 -17.81 4.04
CA SER A 61 6.66 -17.93 3.56
C SER A 61 7.56 -18.45 4.66
N ARG A 62 8.00 -19.72 4.54
CA ARG A 62 8.96 -20.32 5.47
C ARG A 62 10.30 -19.58 5.49
N VAL A 63 10.74 -19.08 4.33
CA VAL A 63 12.01 -18.34 4.19
C VAL A 63 11.96 -17.03 4.96
N LEU A 64 10.92 -16.20 4.72
CA LEU A 64 10.78 -14.92 5.43
C LEU A 64 10.54 -15.14 6.93
N THR A 65 9.74 -16.15 7.30
CA THR A 65 9.48 -16.50 8.70
C THR A 65 10.74 -16.94 9.43
N ARG A 66 11.63 -17.72 8.80
CA ARG A 66 12.90 -18.11 9.43
C ARG A 66 13.79 -16.91 9.72
N LYS A 67 13.72 -15.86 8.89
CA LYS A 67 14.54 -14.67 9.01
C LYS A 67 13.98 -13.63 9.98
N HIS A 68 12.65 -13.45 9.98
CA HIS A 68 12.00 -12.35 10.68
C HIS A 68 10.88 -12.80 11.65
N ASN A 69 10.74 -14.10 11.91
CA ASN A 69 9.66 -14.66 12.74
C ASN A 69 8.28 -14.15 12.30
N CYS A 70 7.39 -13.82 13.24
CA CYS A 70 6.03 -13.36 12.95
C CYS A 70 5.97 -11.97 12.30
N MET A 71 7.06 -11.19 12.33
CA MET A 71 7.13 -9.91 11.61
C MET A 71 7.04 -10.11 10.09
N ALA A 72 7.43 -11.28 9.59
CA ALA A 72 7.23 -11.60 8.18
C ALA A 72 5.76 -11.69 7.75
N HIS A 73 4.84 -11.80 8.71
CA HIS A 73 3.41 -12.04 8.47
C HIS A 73 2.59 -10.76 8.52
N CYS A 74 3.24 -9.60 8.71
CA CYS A 74 2.54 -8.35 8.92
C CYS A 74 2.51 -7.45 7.68
N SER A 75 1.51 -6.57 7.64
CA SER A 75 1.52 -5.32 6.88
C SER A 75 2.13 -4.19 7.70
N TYR A 76 2.70 -3.19 7.00
CA TYR A 76 3.46 -2.11 7.62
C TYR A 76 3.20 -0.75 6.98
N GLY A 77 3.41 0.31 7.76
CA GLY A 77 3.45 1.68 7.30
C GLY A 77 2.06 2.27 6.97
N PRO A 78 2.00 3.53 6.51
CA PRO A 78 0.75 4.25 6.32
C PRO A 78 -0.21 3.59 5.32
N TRP A 79 0.33 2.87 4.33
CA TRP A 79 -0.47 2.16 3.34
C TRP A 79 -0.61 0.67 3.62
N GLN A 80 -0.12 0.18 4.77
CA GLN A 80 -0.26 -1.21 5.22
C GLN A 80 0.14 -2.22 4.15
N LEU A 81 1.32 -2.05 3.56
CA LEU A 81 1.82 -2.98 2.55
C LEU A 81 2.33 -4.25 3.23
N MET A 82 1.86 -5.42 2.77
CA MET A 82 2.36 -6.72 3.23
C MET A 82 3.87 -6.86 3.04
N TYR A 83 4.58 -7.31 4.08
CA TYR A 83 6.04 -7.46 4.02
C TYR A 83 6.50 -8.41 2.91
N ALA A 84 5.76 -9.49 2.65
CA ALA A 84 6.03 -10.40 1.54
C ALA A 84 6.04 -9.66 0.18
N ASN A 85 5.12 -8.72 -0.03
CA ASN A 85 5.06 -7.88 -1.22
C ASN A 85 6.21 -6.86 -1.22
N ALA A 86 6.54 -6.25 -0.09
CA ALA A 86 7.66 -5.32 0.04
C ALA A 86 9.01 -5.94 -0.39
N VAL A 87 9.30 -7.16 0.05
CA VAL A 87 10.54 -7.88 -0.30
C VAL A 87 10.64 -8.15 -1.81
N SER A 88 9.51 -8.35 -2.48
CA SER A 88 9.49 -8.53 -3.94
C SER A 88 9.79 -7.23 -4.71
N ILE A 89 9.70 -6.07 -4.06
CA ILE A 89 10.09 -4.76 -4.61
C ILE A 89 11.55 -4.45 -4.28
N LYS A 90 11.95 -4.60 -3.01
CA LYS A 90 13.33 -4.35 -2.54
C LYS A 90 13.80 -5.47 -1.64
N LYS A 91 14.67 -6.36 -2.16
CA LYS A 91 15.15 -7.55 -1.43
C LYS A 91 15.79 -7.26 -0.07
N ALA A 92 16.43 -6.10 0.09
CA ALA A 92 17.12 -5.70 1.31
C ALA A 92 16.21 -5.05 2.38
N ILE A 93 14.91 -4.85 2.11
CA ILE A 93 14.00 -4.23 3.08
C ILE A 93 13.76 -5.16 4.28
N THR A 94 13.74 -4.60 5.48
CA THR A 94 13.41 -5.31 6.72
C THR A 94 12.09 -4.82 7.29
N PRO A 95 11.43 -5.60 8.17
CA PRO A 95 10.22 -5.15 8.86
C PRO A 95 10.41 -3.86 9.65
N GLU A 96 11.58 -3.69 10.29
CA GLU A 96 11.91 -2.50 11.08
C GLU A 96 11.99 -1.25 10.20
N LEU A 97 12.61 -1.37 9.02
CA LEU A 97 12.62 -0.26 8.05
C LEU A 97 11.22 0.05 7.53
N MET A 98 10.33 -0.92 7.42
CA MET A 98 8.95 -0.69 6.97
C MET A 98 8.07 0.03 8.01
N LEU A 99 8.50 0.12 9.28
CA LEU A 99 7.84 0.94 10.29
C LEU A 99 7.99 2.44 10.01
N GLU A 100 9.06 2.82 9.31
CA GLU A 100 9.38 4.21 9.01
C GLU A 100 8.72 4.65 7.70
N PRO A 101 7.80 5.64 7.70
CA PRO A 101 7.05 6.05 6.51
C PRO A 101 7.93 6.42 5.31
N LEU A 102 9.06 7.09 5.53
CA LEU A 102 10.01 7.47 4.48
C LEU A 102 10.68 6.26 3.80
N HIS A 103 10.84 5.15 4.52
CA HIS A 103 11.33 3.90 3.95
C HIS A 103 10.21 3.09 3.29
N ALA A 104 8.98 3.14 3.82
CA ALA A 104 7.81 2.47 3.25
C ALA A 104 7.32 3.12 1.93
N LEU A 105 7.46 4.44 1.78
CA LEU A 105 7.01 5.19 0.60
C LEU A 105 7.59 4.67 -0.73
N PRO A 106 8.92 4.57 -0.93
CA PRO A 106 9.47 4.08 -2.20
C PRO A 106 9.06 2.63 -2.52
N ILE A 107 8.79 1.82 -1.50
CA ILE A 107 8.31 0.44 -1.67
C ILE A 107 6.84 0.43 -2.11
N THR A 108 6.02 1.25 -1.47
CA THR A 108 4.60 1.50 -1.83
C THR A 108 4.48 1.97 -3.27
N VAL A 109 5.28 2.97 -3.66
CA VAL A 109 5.37 3.48 -5.04
C VAL A 109 5.79 2.36 -6.01
N GLY A 110 6.81 1.58 -5.66
CA GLY A 110 7.26 0.46 -6.49
C GLY A 110 6.16 -0.59 -6.71
N TRP A 111 5.37 -0.87 -5.67
CA TRP A 111 4.23 -1.77 -5.76
C TRP A 111 3.11 -1.20 -6.64
N MET A 112 2.74 0.08 -6.46
CA MET A 112 1.75 0.75 -7.32
C MET A 112 2.16 0.72 -8.78
N ARG A 113 3.41 1.09 -9.08
CA ARG A 113 3.98 1.01 -10.44
C ARG A 113 3.86 -0.39 -11.04
N ARG A 114 4.16 -1.44 -10.26
CA ARG A 114 3.98 -2.82 -10.72
C ARG A 114 2.51 -3.12 -11.05
N VAL A 115 1.59 -2.68 -10.22
CA VAL A 115 0.14 -2.87 -10.42
C VAL A 115 -0.34 -2.15 -11.68
N VAL A 116 0.07 -0.89 -11.88
CA VAL A 116 -0.23 -0.09 -13.08
C VAL A 116 0.32 -0.75 -14.33
N ARG A 117 1.58 -1.20 -14.32
CA ARG A 117 2.22 -1.91 -15.45
C ARG A 117 1.58 -3.27 -15.75
N ARG A 118 0.80 -3.82 -14.81
CA ARG A 118 -0.07 -4.98 -15.03
C ARG A 118 -1.45 -4.59 -15.54
N GLY A 119 -1.69 -3.37 -15.98
CA GLY A 119 -2.95 -2.94 -16.61
C GLY A 119 -4.01 -2.41 -15.64
N ALA A 120 -3.66 -2.17 -14.36
CA ALA A 120 -4.53 -1.44 -13.45
C ALA A 120 -4.49 0.05 -13.77
N ASN A 121 -5.30 0.47 -14.73
CA ASN A 121 -5.27 1.81 -15.31
C ASN A 121 -6.37 2.75 -14.81
N THR A 122 -7.03 2.40 -13.71
CA THR A 122 -8.06 3.24 -13.07
C THR A 122 -7.89 3.16 -11.56
N PRO A 123 -8.35 4.16 -10.78
CA PRO A 123 -8.26 4.13 -9.32
C PRO A 123 -8.92 2.86 -8.73
N SER A 124 -10.04 2.44 -9.33
CA SER A 124 -10.77 1.22 -8.92
C SER A 124 -9.93 -0.05 -9.09
N LYS A 125 -9.30 -0.25 -10.25
CA LYS A 125 -8.43 -1.41 -10.49
C LYS A 125 -7.19 -1.40 -9.61
N ILE A 126 -6.64 -0.22 -9.33
CA ILE A 126 -5.47 -0.12 -8.44
C ILE A 126 -5.88 -0.46 -7.00
N ALA A 127 -7.03 0.05 -6.53
CA ALA A 127 -7.58 -0.27 -5.21
C ALA A 127 -7.92 -1.76 -5.05
N ASP A 128 -8.48 -2.38 -6.09
CA ASP A 128 -8.69 -3.83 -6.16
C ASP A 128 -7.36 -4.57 -5.95
N ALA A 129 -6.40 -4.35 -6.84
CA ALA A 129 -5.09 -5.01 -6.78
C ALA A 129 -4.30 -4.71 -5.50
N TRP A 130 -4.54 -3.56 -4.85
CA TRP A 130 -3.94 -3.23 -3.56
C TRP A 130 -4.42 -4.19 -2.47
N ASN A 131 -5.72 -4.44 -2.40
CA ASN A 131 -6.32 -5.24 -1.34
C ASN A 131 -6.33 -6.76 -1.64
N SER A 132 -6.62 -7.15 -2.89
CA SER A 132 -6.71 -8.57 -3.30
C SER A 132 -5.36 -9.13 -3.79
N GLY A 133 -4.42 -8.26 -4.15
CA GLY A 133 -3.15 -8.61 -4.80
C GLY A 133 -3.22 -8.69 -6.33
N SER A 134 -4.42 -8.63 -6.93
CA SER A 134 -4.62 -8.67 -8.38
C SER A 134 -6.00 -8.15 -8.79
N HIS A 135 -6.06 -7.28 -9.81
CA HIS A 135 -7.34 -6.82 -10.40
C HIS A 135 -7.84 -7.71 -11.55
N ARG A 136 -7.16 -8.84 -11.78
CA ARG A 136 -7.40 -9.73 -12.94
C ARG A 136 -8.09 -11.04 -12.55
N ASP A 137 -8.28 -11.28 -11.27
CA ASP A 137 -8.98 -12.47 -10.79
C ASP A 137 -10.45 -12.16 -10.47
N SER A 138 -11.18 -13.16 -10.00
CA SER A 138 -12.60 -13.03 -9.66
C SER A 138 -12.86 -12.48 -8.25
N ILE A 139 -11.80 -12.19 -7.46
CA ILE A 139 -11.90 -11.76 -6.07
C ILE A 139 -11.90 -10.23 -6.03
N VAL A 140 -13.10 -9.64 -6.10
CA VAL A 140 -13.25 -8.17 -6.11
C VAL A 140 -13.67 -7.66 -4.72
N PRO A 141 -12.81 -6.93 -4.00
CA PRO A 141 -13.09 -6.42 -2.65
C PRO A 141 -13.96 -5.15 -2.71
N ARG A 142 -15.23 -5.30 -3.13
CA ARG A 142 -16.16 -4.19 -3.42
C ARG A 142 -16.24 -3.13 -2.31
N LYS A 143 -16.35 -3.56 -1.04
CA LYS A 143 -16.43 -2.64 0.10
C LYS A 143 -15.18 -1.79 0.25
N TYR A 144 -14.00 -2.36 0.00
CA TYR A 144 -12.73 -1.64 0.05
C TYR A 144 -12.64 -0.62 -1.08
N ILE A 145 -12.91 -1.06 -2.32
CA ILE A 145 -12.86 -0.21 -3.51
C ILE A 145 -13.80 1.00 -3.35
N ILE A 146 -15.03 0.79 -2.86
CA ILE A 146 -15.97 1.89 -2.63
C ILE A 146 -15.41 2.93 -1.66
N LYS A 147 -14.81 2.50 -0.54
CA LYS A 147 -14.22 3.41 0.45
C LYS A 147 -13.05 4.21 -0.16
N VAL A 148 -12.15 3.54 -0.87
CA VAL A 148 -11.01 4.21 -1.54
C VAL A 148 -11.52 5.22 -2.56
N LEU A 149 -12.49 4.84 -3.41
CA LEU A 149 -13.03 5.75 -4.43
C LEU A 149 -13.78 6.95 -3.83
N SER A 150 -14.43 6.78 -2.69
CA SER A 150 -15.09 7.88 -1.98
C SER A 150 -14.05 8.92 -1.53
N LEU A 151 -13.00 8.48 -0.83
CA LEU A 151 -11.92 9.35 -0.35
C LEU A 151 -11.10 9.96 -1.49
N TYR A 152 -10.90 9.19 -2.57
CA TYR A 152 -10.20 9.66 -3.77
C TYR A 152 -10.93 10.85 -4.40
N ARG A 153 -12.26 10.74 -4.58
CA ARG A 153 -13.08 11.83 -5.14
C ARG A 153 -13.05 13.06 -4.25
N GLU A 154 -13.26 12.89 -2.95
CA GLU A 154 -13.16 13.98 -1.97
C GLU A 154 -11.84 14.74 -2.09
N ARG A 155 -10.71 14.03 -2.22
CA ARG A 155 -9.40 14.64 -2.34
C ARG A 155 -9.17 15.33 -3.68
N VAL A 156 -9.72 14.82 -4.79
CA VAL A 156 -9.66 15.46 -6.11
C VAL A 156 -10.52 16.72 -6.14
N ASP A 157 -11.74 16.66 -5.61
CA ASP A 157 -12.68 17.78 -5.58
C ASP A 157 -12.16 18.93 -4.71
N ALA A 158 -11.49 18.63 -3.58
CA ALA A 158 -10.90 19.63 -2.70
C ALA A 158 -9.72 20.41 -3.33
N ARG A 159 -9.19 19.97 -4.47
CA ARG A 159 -8.06 20.60 -5.18
C ARG A 159 -8.46 21.29 -6.48
N SER A 160 -9.71 21.12 -6.91
CA SER A 160 -10.27 21.67 -8.15
C SER A 160 -10.83 23.08 -7.92
#